data_AF-A0A6A5WKK0-F1
#
_entry.id   AF-A0A6A5WKK0-F1
#
_cell.length_a   1.000
_cell.length_b   1.000
_cell.length_c   1.000
_cell.angle_alpha   90.00
_cell.angle_beta   90.00
_cell.angle_gamma   90.00
#
_symmetry.space_group_name_H-M   'P 1'
#
loop_
_entity.id
_entity.type
_entity.pdbx_description
1 polymer ?
#
loop_
_entity_poly.entity_id
_entity_poly.type
_entity_poly.pdbx_seq_one_letter_code
_entity_poly.pdbx_strand_id
1 'polypeptide(L)'
;MTVLNRSPAGPTLFYLPASFGFKQLNFDYTPQYLFRIFDKDSSGRNDGTVITSKASITGSQESGRTDLLTLEEQKATELLHVHLNKPCFSGEESGNLKPWASSLLFAIQYTVWRGRVGNRPLFNIQICVVDTTNFPRGQFVQHLWLINSYYTTAKQLGNSAQGFFDSRPEKEDFYNGEYLSQRVVNHKGRSPSDKNSFTLYACATAF
;
A
#
# COMPACT_ATOMS: atom_id res chain seq x y z
N MET A 1 -17.38 -5.73 14.42
CA MET A 1 -16.36 -5.29 13.42
C MET A 1 -16.97 -4.77 12.11
N THR A 2 -18.19 -5.15 11.73
CA THR A 2 -18.87 -4.75 10.47
C THR A 2 -19.24 -3.25 10.35
N VAL A 3 -19.22 -2.50 11.44
CA VAL A 3 -19.67 -1.09 11.49
C VAL A 3 -18.62 -0.11 10.94
N LEU A 4 -17.32 -0.42 11.05
CA LEU A 4 -16.26 0.49 10.59
C LEU A 4 -16.15 0.56 9.06
N ASN A 5 -16.36 -0.56 8.36
CA ASN A 5 -16.31 -0.63 6.89
C ASN A 5 -17.46 0.13 6.19
N ARG A 6 -18.52 0.51 6.92
CA ARG A 6 -19.68 1.22 6.35
C ARG A 6 -19.66 2.73 6.57
N SER A 7 -18.69 3.26 7.31
CA SER A 7 -18.56 4.71 7.45
C SER A 7 -18.04 5.31 6.14
N PRO A 8 -18.75 6.30 5.54
CA PRO A 8 -18.31 6.94 4.30
C PRO A 8 -16.92 7.56 4.39
N ALA A 9 -16.53 8.00 5.59
CA ALA A 9 -15.22 8.58 5.92
C ALA A 9 -14.29 7.63 6.70
N GLY A 10 -14.75 6.41 7.01
CA GLY A 10 -13.96 5.41 7.71
C GLY A 10 -12.92 4.73 6.82
N PRO A 11 -11.96 3.99 7.39
CA PRO A 11 -11.04 3.18 6.62
C PRO A 11 -11.75 1.99 5.97
N THR A 12 -11.19 1.50 4.85
CA THR A 12 -11.51 0.17 4.34
C THR A 12 -10.49 -0.81 4.90
N LEU A 13 -10.95 -1.77 5.70
CA LEU A 13 -10.10 -2.78 6.32
C LEU A 13 -10.08 -4.04 5.46
N PHE A 14 -8.93 -4.70 5.41
CA PHE A 14 -8.82 -6.09 4.96
C PHE A 14 -9.53 -6.98 5.98
N TYR A 15 -10.71 -7.44 5.61
CA TYR A 15 -11.51 -8.36 6.38
C TYR A 15 -11.40 -9.75 5.78
N LEU A 16 -10.80 -10.68 6.52
CA LEU A 16 -10.62 -12.05 6.05
C LEU A 16 -11.99 -12.77 6.00
N PRO A 17 -12.52 -13.11 4.82
CA PRO A 17 -13.74 -13.89 4.72
C PRO A 17 -13.48 -15.36 5.08
N ALA A 18 -14.53 -16.07 5.50
CA ALA A 18 -14.43 -17.49 5.85
C ALA A 18 -13.94 -18.38 4.68
N SER A 19 -14.11 -17.93 3.44
CA SER A 19 -13.64 -18.63 2.22
C SER A 19 -12.12 -18.76 2.13
N PHE A 20 -11.35 -17.93 2.85
CA PHE A 20 -9.88 -18.01 2.84
C PHE A 20 -9.31 -19.18 3.66
N GLY A 21 -10.16 -19.99 4.32
CA GLY A 21 -9.76 -21.21 5.02
C GLY A 21 -8.76 -20.97 6.16
N PHE A 22 -7.88 -21.96 6.41
CA PHE A 22 -6.81 -21.89 7.43
C PHE A 22 -5.65 -20.94 7.08
N LYS A 23 -5.76 -20.09 6.04
CA LYS A 23 -4.73 -19.07 5.76
C LYS A 23 -4.74 -18.06 6.90
N GLN A 24 -3.88 -18.27 7.89
CA GLN A 24 -3.82 -17.47 9.09
C GLN A 24 -3.19 -16.12 8.72
N LEU A 25 -4.02 -15.10 8.48
CA LEU A 25 -3.56 -13.73 8.41
C LEU A 25 -3.33 -13.24 9.83
N ASN A 26 -2.07 -13.21 10.25
CA ASN A 26 -1.74 -12.65 11.55
C ASN A 26 -1.39 -11.17 11.43
N PHE A 27 -2.38 -10.32 11.75
CA PHE A 27 -2.22 -8.87 11.81
C PHE A 27 -1.27 -8.40 12.92
N ASP A 28 -0.93 -9.24 13.90
CA ASP A 28 -0.06 -8.90 15.01
C ASP A 28 1.43 -8.81 14.59
N TYR A 29 1.77 -9.26 13.38
CA TYR A 29 3.10 -9.05 12.79
C TYR A 29 3.23 -7.73 12.01
N THR A 30 2.23 -6.86 12.04
CA THR A 30 2.35 -5.53 11.44
C THR A 30 3.43 -4.73 12.18
N PRO A 31 4.48 -4.23 11.49
CA PRO A 31 5.51 -3.41 12.09
C PRO A 31 4.89 -2.18 12.75
N GLN A 32 5.43 -1.77 13.89
CA GLN A 32 4.95 -0.58 14.60
C GLN A 32 4.99 0.66 13.70
N TYR A 33 6.02 0.80 12.87
CA TYR A 33 6.14 1.94 11.96
C TYR A 33 6.09 1.49 10.50
N LEU A 34 5.30 2.21 9.72
CA LEU A 34 5.26 2.10 8.27
C LEU A 34 5.55 3.46 7.64
N PHE A 35 6.21 3.41 6.49
CA PHE A 35 6.73 4.58 5.78
C PHE A 35 6.09 4.67 4.40
N ARG A 36 5.62 5.86 4.02
CA ARG A 36 5.11 6.13 2.67
C ARG A 36 5.84 7.29 2.03
N ILE A 37 6.38 7.05 0.85
CA ILE A 37 7.06 8.03 0.03
C ILE A 37 6.06 8.59 -0.97
N PHE A 38 5.96 9.92 -1.06
CA PHE A 38 5.10 10.59 -2.03
C PHE A 38 5.65 11.95 -2.46
N ASP A 39 5.15 12.44 -3.58
CA ASP A 39 5.45 13.73 -4.19
C ASP A 39 4.22 14.21 -4.98
N LYS A 40 4.34 15.33 -5.70
CA LYS A 40 3.24 15.91 -6.49
C LYS A 40 2.68 15.02 -7.60
N ASP A 41 3.43 14.00 -8.06
CA ASP A 41 2.99 13.08 -9.12
C ASP A 41 2.57 11.72 -8.56
N SER A 42 2.63 11.57 -7.25
CA SER A 42 2.09 10.40 -6.56
C SER A 42 0.57 10.41 -6.64
N SER A 43 0.00 9.29 -7.08
CA SER A 43 -1.44 9.19 -7.31
C SER A 43 -2.28 9.34 -6.05
N GLY A 44 -3.48 9.88 -6.23
CA GLY A 44 -4.43 10.18 -5.17
C GLY A 44 -4.04 11.44 -4.38
N ARG A 45 -4.52 11.56 -3.15
CA ARG A 45 -4.21 12.69 -2.27
C ARG A 45 -3.31 12.18 -1.16
N ASN A 46 -2.13 12.77 -1.05
CA ASN A 46 -1.11 12.43 -0.08
C ASN A 46 -0.70 13.75 0.57
N ASP A 47 -1.14 14.01 1.79
CA ASP A 47 -0.81 15.23 2.53
C ASP A 47 -0.58 14.93 4.02
N GLY A 48 -0.29 15.97 4.81
CA GLY A 48 -0.03 15.87 6.25
C GLY A 48 -1.20 15.39 7.11
N THR A 49 -2.36 15.09 6.52
CA THR A 49 -3.55 14.62 7.25
C THR A 49 -4.11 13.31 6.72
N VAL A 50 -3.95 13.06 5.41
CA VAL A 50 -4.58 11.91 4.76
C VAL A 50 -3.72 11.36 3.63
N ILE A 51 -3.70 10.04 3.53
CA ILE A 51 -3.25 9.30 2.36
C ILE A 51 -4.48 8.62 1.75
N THR A 52 -4.75 8.85 0.48
CA THR A 52 -5.93 8.28 -0.20
C THR A 52 -5.67 7.93 -1.66
N SER A 53 -6.34 6.90 -2.16
CA SER A 53 -6.35 6.57 -3.59
C SER A 53 -7.21 7.54 -4.40
N LYS A 54 -6.84 7.73 -5.67
CA LYS A 54 -7.61 8.45 -6.68
C LYS A 54 -9.00 7.84 -6.86
N ALA A 55 -9.09 6.50 -6.82
CA ALA A 55 -10.36 5.77 -6.80
C ALA A 55 -11.28 6.19 -5.64
N SER A 56 -10.72 6.66 -4.52
CA SER A 56 -11.50 7.18 -3.39
C SER A 56 -11.95 8.63 -3.59
N ILE A 57 -11.21 9.42 -4.37
CA ILE A 57 -11.47 10.85 -4.61
C ILE A 57 -12.54 11.03 -5.69
N THR A 58 -12.44 10.29 -6.79
CA THR A 58 -13.29 10.48 -7.96
C THR A 58 -14.72 9.98 -7.77
N GLY A 59 -15.04 9.34 -6.64
CA GLY A 59 -16.39 8.89 -6.28
C GLY A 59 -17.00 7.84 -7.22
N SER A 60 -16.31 7.47 -8.30
CA SER A 60 -16.77 6.52 -9.28
C SER A 60 -16.41 5.10 -8.84
N GLN A 61 -17.47 4.31 -8.70
CA GLN A 61 -17.53 2.87 -8.55
C GLN A 61 -17.44 2.29 -7.15
N GLU A 62 -18.39 1.38 -6.91
CA GLU A 62 -18.40 0.33 -5.90
C GLU A 62 -17.01 -0.33 -5.68
N SER A 63 -16.17 -0.36 -6.72
CA SER A 63 -14.78 -0.83 -6.71
C SER A 63 -13.86 -0.10 -5.69
N GLY A 64 -14.02 1.22 -5.49
CA GLY A 64 -13.17 1.98 -4.56
C GLY A 64 -13.46 1.72 -3.07
N ARG A 65 -14.65 1.18 -2.76
CA ARG A 65 -15.09 0.90 -1.38
C ARG A 65 -15.01 -0.56 -0.99
N THR A 66 -14.88 -1.44 -1.97
CA THR A 66 -14.91 -2.88 -1.74
C THR A 66 -13.55 -3.33 -1.24
N ASP A 67 -13.56 -4.10 -0.16
CA ASP A 67 -12.37 -4.75 0.35
C ASP A 67 -11.89 -5.79 -0.68
N LEU A 68 -10.61 -5.72 -1.04
CA LEU A 68 -9.97 -6.65 -1.98
C LEU A 68 -10.28 -8.11 -1.64
N LEU A 69 -10.30 -8.47 -0.35
CA LEU A 69 -10.53 -9.86 0.09
C LEU A 69 -11.98 -10.31 -0.08
N THR A 70 -12.91 -9.38 -0.25
CA THR A 70 -14.34 -9.68 -0.45
C THR A 70 -14.75 -9.78 -1.92
N LEU A 71 -13.83 -9.43 -2.83
CA LEU A 71 -14.06 -9.57 -4.27
C LEU A 71 -13.96 -11.03 -4.71
N GLU A 72 -14.58 -11.33 -5.84
CA GLU A 72 -14.33 -12.58 -6.58
C GLU A 72 -12.83 -12.77 -6.80
N GLU A 73 -12.32 -13.98 -6.56
CA GLU A 73 -10.88 -14.25 -6.53
C GLU A 73 -10.18 -13.86 -7.83
N GLN A 74 -10.78 -14.12 -9.00
CA GLN A 74 -10.22 -13.73 -10.29
C GLN A 74 -10.04 -12.21 -10.37
N LYS A 75 -11.10 -11.46 -10.06
CA LYS A 75 -11.06 -9.99 -10.08
C LYS A 75 -10.07 -9.43 -9.07
N ALA A 76 -10.00 -9.99 -7.87
CA ALA A 76 -9.02 -9.60 -6.85
C ALA A 76 -7.58 -9.86 -7.31
N THR A 77 -7.34 -11.02 -7.93
CA THR A 77 -6.04 -11.41 -8.49
C THR A 77 -5.59 -10.45 -9.59
N GLU A 78 -6.48 -10.12 -10.52
CA GLU A 78 -6.20 -9.16 -11.60
C GLU A 78 -5.89 -7.76 -11.05
N LEU A 79 -6.68 -7.26 -10.09
CA LEU A 79 -6.44 -5.96 -9.45
C LEU A 79 -5.11 -5.93 -8.69
N LEU A 80 -4.77 -7.01 -7.99
CA LEU A 80 -3.50 -7.14 -7.27
C LEU A 80 -2.31 -7.19 -8.23
N HIS A 81 -2.41 -7.98 -9.31
CA HIS A 81 -1.38 -8.06 -10.35
C HIS A 81 -1.14 -6.68 -10.97
N VAL A 82 -2.20 -6.01 -11.39
CA VAL A 82 -2.12 -4.67 -11.99
C VAL A 82 -1.54 -3.66 -10.99
N HIS A 83 -1.90 -3.73 -9.70
CA HIS A 83 -1.34 -2.82 -8.70
C HIS A 83 0.18 -3.00 -8.54
N LEU A 84 0.64 -4.24 -8.41
CA LEU A 84 2.03 -4.54 -8.09
C LEU A 84 2.96 -4.50 -9.31
N ASN A 85 2.43 -4.57 -10.52
CA ASN A 85 3.19 -4.52 -11.78
C ASN A 85 3.25 -3.11 -12.41
N LYS A 86 2.76 -2.08 -11.70
CA LYS A 86 2.76 -0.70 -12.21
C LYS A 86 4.15 -0.10 -12.28
N PRO A 87 4.44 0.69 -13.33
CA PRO A 87 5.58 1.57 -13.33
C PRO A 87 5.53 2.54 -12.14
N CYS A 88 6.68 2.77 -11.49
CA CYS A 88 6.80 3.68 -10.34
C CYS A 88 6.35 5.13 -10.61
N PHE A 89 6.17 5.51 -11.88
CA PHE A 89 5.79 6.85 -12.34
C PHE A 89 4.49 6.88 -13.15
N SER A 90 3.77 5.76 -13.28
CA SER A 90 2.45 5.82 -13.88
C SER A 90 1.52 6.52 -12.89
N GLY A 91 1.24 7.81 -13.11
CA GLY A 91 0.21 8.56 -12.38
C GLY A 91 -1.20 7.97 -12.55
N GLU A 92 -1.31 6.89 -13.33
CA GLU A 92 -2.49 6.08 -13.55
C GLU A 92 -2.70 5.08 -12.40
N GLU A 93 -3.75 5.32 -11.61
CA GLU A 93 -4.10 4.50 -10.47
C GLU A 93 -5.30 3.60 -10.81
N SER A 94 -5.03 2.36 -11.19
CA SER A 94 -6.02 1.29 -11.19
C SER A 94 -6.04 0.57 -9.84
N GLY A 95 -6.88 1.02 -8.91
CA GLY A 95 -7.17 0.27 -7.68
C GLY A 95 -7.28 1.10 -6.41
N ASN A 96 -7.72 0.44 -5.35
CA ASN A 96 -7.93 1.00 -4.02
C ASN A 96 -6.71 0.84 -3.10
N LEU A 97 -5.63 0.20 -3.55
CA LEU A 97 -4.47 -0.15 -2.72
C LEU A 97 -3.43 0.97 -2.64
N LYS A 98 -2.76 1.06 -1.49
CA LYS A 98 -1.70 2.03 -1.22
C LYS A 98 -0.50 1.32 -0.60
N PRO A 99 0.69 1.40 -1.22
CA PRO A 99 1.89 0.77 -0.69
C PRO A 99 2.54 1.55 0.46
N TRP A 100 3.14 0.81 1.38
CA TRP A 100 3.90 1.25 2.54
C TRP A 100 5.15 0.39 2.67
N ALA A 101 6.28 0.98 3.04
CA ALA A 101 7.49 0.25 3.36
C ALA A 101 7.59 0.01 4.87
N SER A 102 8.10 -1.14 5.28
CA SER A 102 8.45 -1.40 6.69
C SER A 102 9.87 -0.95 7.07
N SER A 103 10.69 -0.60 6.08
CA SER A 103 12.09 -0.18 6.29
C SER A 103 12.26 1.31 5.98
N LEU A 104 12.70 2.09 6.98
CA LEU A 104 13.06 3.49 6.79
C LEU A 104 14.25 3.62 5.82
N LEU A 105 15.23 2.72 5.90
CA LEU A 105 16.38 2.73 5.00
C LEU A 105 15.93 2.57 3.55
N PHE A 106 15.03 1.62 3.28
CA PHE A 106 14.44 1.45 1.96
C PHE A 106 13.68 2.72 1.52
N ALA A 107 12.91 3.34 2.41
CA ALA A 107 12.19 4.58 2.10
C ALA A 107 13.11 5.74 1.73
N ILE A 108 14.27 5.86 2.41
CA ILE A 108 15.30 6.86 2.11
C ILE A 108 15.96 6.56 0.75
N GLN A 109 16.39 5.31 0.53
CA GLN A 109 16.99 4.88 -0.74
C GLN A 109 16.03 5.12 -1.91
N TYR A 110 14.75 4.80 -1.74
CA TYR A 110 13.72 5.00 -2.75
C TYR A 110 13.46 6.49 -3.01
N THR A 111 13.52 7.34 -1.98
CA THR A 111 13.46 8.81 -2.14
C THR A 111 14.61 9.32 -3.02
N VAL A 112 15.84 8.87 -2.77
CA VAL A 112 17.01 9.25 -3.58
C VAL A 112 16.87 8.75 -5.01
N TRP A 113 16.50 7.49 -5.20
CA TRP A 113 16.27 6.90 -6.52
C TRP A 113 15.19 7.66 -7.30
N ARG A 114 14.06 7.97 -6.67
CA ARG A 114 12.95 8.72 -7.27
C ARG A 114 13.37 10.14 -7.65
N GLY A 115 14.18 10.80 -6.84
CA GLY A 115 14.78 12.10 -7.16
C GLY A 115 15.66 12.04 -8.39
N ARG A 116 16.55 11.04 -8.48
CA ARG A 116 17.46 10.83 -9.61
C ARG A 116 16.70 10.50 -10.91
N VAL A 117 15.82 9.50 -10.89
CA VAL A 117 15.10 9.03 -12.09
C VAL A 117 14.05 10.03 -12.56
N GLY A 118 13.38 10.71 -11.64
CA GLY A 118 12.35 11.70 -11.97
C GLY A 118 12.89 13.10 -12.30
N ASN A 119 14.20 13.32 -12.20
CA ASN A 119 14.85 14.63 -12.23
C ASN A 119 14.17 15.65 -11.28
N ARG A 120 14.01 15.24 -10.03
CA ARG A 120 13.26 16.01 -9.00
C ARG A 120 14.18 16.43 -7.86
N PRO A 121 14.02 17.66 -7.36
CA PRO A 121 14.64 18.04 -6.10
C PRO A 121 14.12 17.18 -4.95
N LEU A 122 15.02 16.67 -4.11
CA LEU A 122 14.67 15.79 -2.97
C LEU A 122 13.72 16.47 -1.98
N PHE A 123 13.77 17.80 -1.85
CA PHE A 123 12.86 18.55 -0.96
C PHE A 123 11.39 18.51 -1.39
N ASN A 124 11.10 18.07 -2.63
CA ASN A 124 9.73 17.85 -3.13
C ASN A 124 9.21 16.43 -2.87
N ILE A 125 10.04 15.54 -2.32
CA ILE A 125 9.68 14.16 -1.99
C ILE A 125 9.54 14.06 -0.47
N GLN A 126 8.39 13.59 -0.02
CA GLN A 126 8.03 13.51 1.39
C GLN A 126 7.98 12.04 1.84
N ILE A 127 8.40 11.80 3.07
CA ILE A 127 8.23 10.52 3.77
C ILE A 127 7.23 10.73 4.90
N CYS A 128 6.06 10.10 4.80
CA CYS A 128 5.08 10.00 5.88
C CYS A 128 5.40 8.77 6.73
N VAL A 129 5.35 8.93 8.04
CA VAL A 129 5.51 7.84 9.01
C VAL A 129 4.22 7.68 9.78
N VAL A 130 3.70 6.46 9.86
CA VAL A 130 2.53 6.12 10.67
C VAL A 130 2.93 5.12 11.76
N ASP A 131 2.39 5.31 12.96
CA ASP A 131 2.44 4.29 14.02
C ASP A 131 1.19 3.41 13.89
N THR A 132 1.39 2.16 13.46
CA THR A 132 0.31 1.22 13.12
C THR A 132 -0.52 0.81 14.34
N THR A 133 -0.01 1.00 15.56
CA THR A 133 -0.76 0.73 16.80
C THR A 133 -1.94 1.71 16.99
N ASN A 134 -1.90 2.87 16.33
CA ASN A 134 -2.98 3.86 16.32
C ASN A 134 -4.07 3.57 15.27
N PHE A 135 -3.98 2.43 14.57
CA PHE A 135 -4.91 2.04 13.51
C PHE A 135 -5.62 0.73 13.86
N PRO A 136 -6.86 0.53 13.36
CA PRO A 136 -7.57 -0.72 13.56
C PRO A 136 -6.83 -1.89 12.89
N ARG A 137 -6.92 -3.08 13.50
CA ARG A 137 -6.49 -4.34 12.86
C ARG A 137 -7.14 -4.49 11.49
N GLY A 138 -6.37 -4.96 10.52
CA GLY A 138 -6.82 -5.05 9.11
C GLY A 138 -6.62 -3.76 8.30
N GLN A 139 -6.09 -2.68 8.87
CA GLN A 139 -5.77 -1.47 8.09
C GLN A 139 -4.62 -1.70 7.09
N PHE A 140 -3.66 -2.53 7.50
CA PHE A 140 -2.46 -2.85 6.74
C PHE A 140 -2.35 -4.37 6.61
N VAL A 141 -1.90 -4.83 5.45
CA VAL A 141 -1.63 -6.25 5.18
C VAL A 141 -0.30 -6.39 4.44
N GLN A 142 0.48 -7.41 4.75
CA GLN A 142 1.72 -7.68 4.05
C GLN A 142 1.43 -8.10 2.61
N HIS A 143 2.13 -7.52 1.63
CA HIS A 143 1.87 -7.80 0.22
C HIS A 143 2.13 -9.27 -0.14
N LEU A 144 3.14 -9.91 0.45
CA LEU A 144 3.44 -11.33 0.22
C LEU A 144 2.32 -12.25 0.69
N TRP A 145 1.66 -11.90 1.79
CA TRP A 145 0.51 -12.66 2.24
C TRP A 145 -0.61 -12.61 1.19
N LEU A 146 -0.83 -11.46 0.54
CA LEU A 146 -1.79 -11.33 -0.56
C LEU A 146 -1.35 -12.15 -1.78
N ILE A 147 -0.08 -12.09 -2.18
CA ILE A 147 0.46 -12.88 -3.31
C ILE A 147 0.23 -14.37 -3.06
N ASN A 148 0.61 -14.87 -1.89
CA ASN A 148 0.43 -16.27 -1.51
C ASN A 148 -1.06 -16.65 -1.44
N SER A 149 -1.92 -15.70 -1.06
CA SER A 149 -3.35 -15.94 -0.95
C SER A 149 -4.01 -16.13 -2.31
N TYR A 150 -3.59 -15.38 -3.32
CA TYR A 150 -4.14 -15.46 -4.69
C TYR A 150 -3.29 -16.31 -5.65
N TYR A 151 -2.22 -16.95 -5.16
CA TYR A 151 -1.30 -17.74 -5.97
C TYR A 151 -2.00 -18.82 -6.80
N THR A 152 -2.88 -19.62 -6.17
CA THR A 152 -3.62 -20.69 -6.86
C THR A 152 -4.51 -20.15 -7.96
N THR A 153 -5.23 -19.06 -7.69
CA THR A 153 -6.10 -18.39 -8.66
C THR A 153 -5.28 -17.82 -9.82
N ALA A 154 -4.15 -17.15 -9.54
CA ALA A 154 -3.24 -16.63 -10.56
C ALA A 154 -2.72 -17.74 -11.49
N LYS A 155 -2.39 -18.91 -10.93
CA LYS A 155 -1.96 -20.09 -11.69
C LYS A 155 -3.07 -20.65 -12.58
N GLN A 156 -4.32 -20.66 -12.11
CA GLN A 156 -5.47 -21.12 -12.89
C GLN A 156 -5.80 -20.17 -14.06
N LEU A 157 -5.54 -18.88 -13.91
CA LEU A 157 -5.77 -17.89 -14.97
C LEU A 157 -4.78 -18.03 -16.16
N GLY A 158 -3.64 -18.71 -15.97
CA GLY A 158 -2.73 -19.13 -17.05
C GLY A 158 -2.11 -18.00 -17.89
N ASN A 159 -2.20 -16.74 -17.44
CA ASN A 159 -1.82 -15.56 -18.19
C ASN A 159 -0.56 -14.88 -17.59
N SER A 160 -0.28 -13.63 -17.99
CA SER A 160 0.88 -12.85 -17.49
C SER A 160 0.92 -12.69 -15.96
N ALA A 161 -0.22 -12.86 -15.27
CA ALA A 161 -0.27 -12.87 -13.81
C ALA A 161 0.47 -14.09 -13.23
N GLN A 162 0.42 -15.25 -13.87
CA GLN A 162 1.05 -16.46 -13.34
C GLN A 162 2.56 -16.27 -13.15
N GLY A 163 3.28 -15.88 -14.21
CA GLY A 163 4.74 -15.66 -14.13
C GLY A 163 5.15 -14.55 -13.17
N PHE A 164 4.27 -13.56 -12.97
CA PHE A 164 4.46 -12.52 -11.97
C PHE A 164 4.35 -13.08 -10.54
N PHE A 165 3.31 -13.87 -10.25
CA PHE A 165 3.08 -14.46 -8.93
C PHE A 165 4.09 -15.57 -8.60
N ASP A 166 4.60 -16.29 -9.60
CA ASP A 166 5.66 -17.29 -9.44
C ASP A 166 7.00 -16.64 -9.06
N SER A 167 7.39 -15.57 -9.74
CA SER A 167 8.74 -15.00 -9.59
C SER A 167 8.90 -13.99 -8.45
N ARG A 168 7.80 -13.44 -7.93
CA ARG A 168 7.87 -12.34 -6.94
C ARG A 168 8.25 -12.79 -5.52
N PRO A 169 7.78 -13.94 -5.00
CA PRO A 169 8.23 -14.44 -3.70
C PRO A 169 9.72 -14.81 -3.67
N GLU A 170 10.29 -15.23 -4.81
CA GLU A 170 11.65 -15.78 -4.88
C GLU A 170 12.74 -14.72 -5.13
N LYS A 171 12.37 -13.53 -5.61
CA LYS A 171 13.35 -12.48 -5.89
C LYS A 171 13.53 -11.57 -4.68
N GLU A 172 14.63 -11.76 -3.95
CA GLU A 172 15.02 -10.96 -2.79
C GLU A 172 15.00 -9.44 -3.07
N ASP A 173 15.33 -9.03 -4.30
CA ASP A 173 15.30 -7.62 -4.75
C ASP A 173 13.90 -6.97 -4.65
N PHE A 174 12.83 -7.78 -4.59
CA PHE A 174 11.45 -7.31 -4.44
C PHE A 174 10.92 -7.46 -3.00
N TYR A 175 11.70 -8.04 -2.10
CA TYR A 175 11.40 -8.09 -0.67
C TYR A 175 11.80 -6.76 -0.01
N ASN A 176 10.99 -5.74 -0.24
CA ASN A 176 11.13 -4.41 0.36
C ASN A 176 10.38 -4.26 1.69
N GLY A 177 9.81 -5.35 2.22
CA GLY A 177 8.93 -5.31 3.39
C GLY A 177 7.65 -4.50 3.13
N GLU A 178 7.09 -4.58 1.92
CA GLU A 178 5.91 -3.81 1.55
C GLU A 178 4.62 -4.31 2.23
N TYR A 179 3.86 -3.34 2.74
CA TYR A 179 2.52 -3.47 3.28
C TYR A 179 1.55 -2.65 2.42
N LEU A 180 0.32 -3.12 2.29
CA LEU A 180 -0.74 -2.42 1.56
C LEU A 180 -1.81 -1.95 2.53
N SER A 181 -2.35 -0.77 2.31
CA SER A 181 -3.61 -0.29 2.91
C SER A 181 -4.66 -0.06 1.83
N GLN A 182 -5.95 -0.04 2.18
CA GLN A 182 -7.03 0.26 1.23
C GLN A 182 -7.61 1.66 1.42
N ARG A 183 -7.97 2.28 0.30
CA ARG A 183 -8.76 3.50 0.20
C ARG A 183 -8.12 4.70 0.88
N VAL A 184 -8.51 4.97 2.13
CA VAL A 184 -8.14 6.15 2.93
C VAL A 184 -7.44 5.70 4.21
N VAL A 185 -6.27 6.29 4.47
CA VAL A 185 -5.59 6.27 5.76
C VAL A 185 -5.59 7.69 6.31
N ASN A 186 -6.47 7.95 7.28
CA ASN A 186 -6.48 9.21 8.02
C ASN A 186 -5.44 9.11 9.14
N HIS A 187 -4.40 9.92 9.03
CA HIS A 187 -3.24 9.84 9.90
C HIS A 187 -3.08 11.08 10.80
N LYS A 188 -3.97 12.08 10.66
CA LYS A 188 -4.03 13.26 11.52
C LYS A 188 -4.19 12.87 12.99
N GLY A 189 -3.28 13.32 13.83
CA GLY A 189 -3.21 13.04 15.27
C GLY A 189 -2.81 11.60 15.61
N ARG A 190 -2.44 10.79 14.61
CA ARG A 190 -2.07 9.37 14.75
C ARG A 190 -0.66 9.06 14.24
N SER A 191 -0.08 9.97 13.47
CA SER A 191 1.32 9.96 13.07
C SER A 191 2.20 10.54 14.18
N PRO A 192 3.34 9.91 14.53
CA PRO A 192 4.33 10.50 15.44
C PRO A 192 4.77 11.91 14.99
N SER A 193 4.79 12.14 13.67
CA SER A 193 5.08 13.41 13.02
C SER A 193 4.12 14.56 13.39
N ASP A 194 2.92 14.26 13.88
CA ASP A 194 1.95 15.29 14.31
C ASP A 194 2.18 15.77 15.75
N LYS A 195 2.97 15.01 16.54
CA LYS A 195 3.33 15.39 17.92
C LYS A 195 4.69 16.08 18.00
N ASN A 196 5.55 15.90 17.00
CA ASN A 196 6.77 16.64 16.73
C ASN A 196 7.07 16.48 15.24
N SER A 197 6.95 17.56 14.47
CA SER A 197 7.16 17.56 13.03
C SER A 197 8.61 17.25 12.66
N PHE A 198 8.91 15.97 12.47
CA PHE A 198 10.12 15.54 11.76
C PHE A 198 9.82 15.45 10.27
N THR A 199 10.00 16.56 9.56
CA THR A 199 10.31 16.49 8.13
C THR A 199 11.74 16.02 8.01
N LEU A 200 11.94 14.73 7.74
CA LEU A 200 13.24 14.18 7.39
C LEU A 200 13.62 14.71 6.00
N TYR A 201 14.35 15.83 5.98
CA TYR A 201 15.09 16.24 4.79
C TYR A 201 16.19 15.22 4.55
N ALA A 202 16.00 14.33 3.57
CA ALA A 202 17.08 13.47 3.10
C ALA A 202 18.10 14.36 2.35
N CYS A 203 19.05 14.94 3.08
CA CYS A 203 20.30 15.40 2.51
C CYS A 203 21.15 14.18 2.19
N ALA A 204 21.20 13.78 0.92
CA ALA A 204 22.18 12.82 0.43
C ALA A 204 23.12 13.53 -0.54
N THR A 205 24.22 14.06 -0.01
CA THR A 205 25.45 14.29 -0.77
C THR A 205 26.00 12.95 -1.25
N ALA A 206 26.38 12.95 -2.53
CA ALA A 206 27.12 11.95 -3.30
C ALA A 206 27.65 10.71 -2.57
N PHE A 207 27.19 9.54 -3.03
CA PHE A 207 28.01 8.43 -3.50
C PHE A 207 27.32 7.81 -4.73
#